data_AF-A0A2E4FGE7-F1
#
_entry.id   AF-A0A2E4FGE7-F1
#
_cell.length_a   1.000
_cell.length_b   1.000
_cell.length_c   1.000
_cell.angle_alpha   90.00
_cell.angle_beta   90.00
_cell.angle_gamma   90.00
#
_symmetry.space_group_name_H-M   'P 1'
#
loop_
_entity.id
_entity.type
_entity.pdbx_description
1 polymer ?
#
loop_
_entity_poly.entity_id
_entity_poly.type
_entity_poly.pdbx_seq_one_letter_code
_entity_poly.pdbx_strand_id
1 'polypeptide(L)' 'MIWTMAFTLMIAGLWFFYLSSEFLRDSAYLGGILHVFVGLATTRSSVELARLAVALKMEGQR' A
#
# COMPACT_ATOMS: atom_id res chain seq x y z
N MET A 1 -9.45 -8.67 11.69
CA MET A 1 -9.94 -8.27 10.35
C MET A 1 -9.21 -7.05 9.78
N ILE A 2 -9.07 -5.94 10.52
CA ILE A 2 -8.38 -4.74 9.99
C ILE A 2 -6.88 -4.98 9.75
N TRP A 3 -6.20 -5.69 10.66
CA TRP A 3 -4.79 -6.06 10.52
C TRP A 3 -4.48 -6.84 9.22
N THR A 4 -5.33 -7.81 8.87
CA THR A 4 -5.18 -8.60 7.65
C THR A 4 -5.38 -7.73 6.40
N MET A 5 -6.35 -6.82 6.41
CA MET A 5 -6.55 -5.88 5.29
C MET A 5 -5.39 -4.90 5.13
N ALA A 6 -4.86 -4.35 6.23
CA ALA A 6 -3.68 -3.48 6.20
C ALA A 6 -2.47 -4.23 5.60
N PHE A 7 -2.28 -5.48 6.00
CA PHE A 7 -1.20 -6.31 5.47
C PHE A 7 -1.36 -6.62 3.98
N THR A 8 -2.56 -7.00 3.53
CA THR A 8 -2.85 -7.24 2.11
C THR A 8 -2.60 -5.99 1.26
N LEU A 9 -3.01 -4.82 1.74
CA LEU A 9 -2.77 -3.55 1.04
C LEU A 9 -1.28 -3.18 1.01
N MET A 10 -0.52 -3.51 2.07
CA MET A 10 0.94 -3.31 2.05
C MET A 10 1.60 -4.16 0.96
N ILE A 11 1.23 -5.44 0.85
CA ILE A 11 1.75 -6.33 -0.20
C ILE A 11 1.35 -5.84 -1.59
N ALA A 12 0.08 -5.44 -1.76
CA ALA A 12 -0.39 -4.88 -3.02
C ALA A 12 0.41 -3.63 -3.42
N GLY A 13 0.72 -2.74 -2.47
CA GLY A 13 1.59 -1.59 -2.69
C GLY A 13 2.97 -1.99 -3.22
N LEU A 14 3.64 -2.95 -2.56
CA LEU A 14 4.94 -3.46 -3.01
C LEU A 14 4.89 -4.07 -4.42
N TRP A 15 3.82 -4.79 -4.73
CA TRP A 15 3.58 -5.36 -6.07
C TRP A 15 3.43 -4.27 -7.14
N PHE A 16 2.69 -3.19 -6.86
CA PHE A 16 2.59 -2.05 -7.77
C PHE A 16 3.93 -1.37 -8.02
N PHE A 17 4.77 -1.23 -6.99
CA PHE A 17 6.14 -0.71 -7.16
C PHE A 17 7.02 -1.64 -7.99
N TYR A 18 6.89 -2.96 -7.81
CA TYR A 18 7.58 -3.94 -8.63
C TYR A 18 7.19 -3.80 -10.11
N LEU A 19 5.89 -3.83 -10.42
CA LEU A 19 5.38 -3.62 -11.79
C LEU A 19 5.81 -2.26 -12.36
N SER A 20 5.77 -1.21 -11.56
CA SER A 20 6.24 0.11 -11.97
C SER A 20 7.70 0.09 -12.43
N SER A 21 8.55 -0.68 -11.76
CA SER A 21 9.97 -0.78 -12.12
C SER A 21 10.17 -1.49 -13.46
N GLU A 22 9.33 -2.48 -13.77
CA GLU A 22 9.33 -3.14 -15.08
C GLU A 22 8.86 -2.19 -16.20
N PHE A 23 7.76 -1.46 -15.99
CA PHE A 23 7.28 -0.49 -16.99
C PHE A 23 8.27 0.64 -17.27
N LEU A 24 9.00 1.10 -16.24
CA LEU A 24 10.06 2.09 -16.41
C LEU A 24 11.24 1.52 -17.22
N ARG A 25 11.54 0.22 -17.06
CA ARG A 25 12.60 -0.46 -17.80
C ARG A 25 12.25 -0.61 -19.28
N ASP A 26 10.98 -0.86 -19.60
CA ASP A 26 10.50 -1.08 -20.96
C ASP A 26 10.16 0.24 -21.70
N SER A 27 10.66 1.39 -21.23
CA SER A 27 10.39 2.73 -21.79
C SER A 27 8.91 3.13 -21.80
N ALA A 28 8.05 2.37 -21.12
CA ALA A 28 6.64 2.67 -20.91
C ALA A 28 6.46 3.61 -19.71
N TYR A 29 7.10 4.79 -19.79
CA TYR A 29 7.21 5.75 -18.69
C TYR A 29 5.86 6.15 -18.08
N LEU A 30 4.84 6.36 -18.90
CA LEU A 30 3.50 6.74 -18.43
C LEU A 30 2.87 5.62 -17.58
N GLY A 31 3.01 4.37 -18.02
CA GLY A 31 2.53 3.19 -17.28
C GLY A 31 3.26 3.04 -15.94
N GLY A 32 4.58 3.20 -15.94
CA GLY A 32 5.40 3.18 -14.73
C GLY A 32 4.97 4.25 -13.73
N ILE A 33 4.89 5.51 -14.15
CA ILE A 33 4.50 6.63 -13.27
C ILE A 33 3.12 6.40 -12.65
N LEU A 34 2.14 5.92 -13.43
CA LEU A 34 0.81 5.61 -12.90
C LEU A 34 0.85 4.51 -11.82
N HIS A 35 1.67 3.47 -11.99
CA HIS A 35 1.84 2.42 -11.00
C HIS A 35 2.53 2.94 -9.73
N VAL A 36 3.46 3.88 -9.83
CA VAL A 36 4.04 4.57 -8.64
C VAL A 36 2.95 5.28 -7.83
N PHE A 37 2.09 6.07 -8.49
CA PHE A 37 1.02 6.80 -7.80
C PHE A 37 0.03 5.86 -7.11
N VAL A 38 -0.37 4.79 -7.80
CA VAL A 38 -1.27 3.78 -7.21
C VAL A 38 -0.59 3.05 -6.05
N GLY A 39 0.69 2.68 -6.20
CA GLY A 39 1.50 2.10 -5.13
C GLY A 39 1.55 2.99 -3.89
N LEU A 40 1.87 4.27 -4.05
CA LEU A 40 1.89 5.27 -2.98
C LEU A 40 0.53 5.42 -2.28
N ALA A 41 -0.57 5.52 -3.03
CA ALA A 41 -1.91 5.62 -2.47
C ALA A 41 -2.29 4.37 -1.66
N THR A 42 -1.91 3.19 -2.16
CA THR A 42 -2.18 1.90 -1.51
C THR A 42 -1.36 1.78 -0.21
N THR A 43 -0.07 2.14 -0.24
CA THR A 43 0.79 2.16 0.95
C THR A 43 0.31 3.18 1.99
N ARG A 44 -0.14 4.37 1.58
CA ARG A 44 -0.73 5.33 2.53
C ARG A 44 -1.96 4.74 3.22
N SER A 45 -2.84 4.09 2.46
CA SER A 45 -4.05 3.47 3.00
C SER A 45 -3.74 2.31 3.95
N SER A 46 -2.72 1.50 3.66
CA SER A 46 -2.29 0.43 4.57
C SER A 46 -1.76 0.97 5.90
N VAL A 47 -1.00 2.07 5.86
CA VAL A 47 -0.49 2.73 7.08
C VAL A 47 -1.62 3.30 7.92
N GLU A 48 -2.61 3.97 7.32
CA GLU A 48 -3.75 4.49 8.07
C GLU A 48 -4.60 3.36 8.69
N LEU A 49 -4.81 2.26 7.97
CA LEU A 49 -5.48 1.08 8.53
C LEU A 49 -4.69 0.44 9.67
N ALA A 50 -3.35 0.41 9.58
CA ALA A 50 -2.51 -0.07 10.66
C ALA A 50 -2.61 0.85 11.90
N ARG A 51 -2.63 2.17 11.70
CA ARG A 51 -2.83 3.15 12.79
C ARG A 51 -4.19 2.96 13.46
N LEU A 52 -5.26 2.80 12.67
CA LEU A 52 -6.61 2.51 13.19
C LEU A 52 -6.64 1.20 13.97
N ALA A 53 -5.96 0.15 13.48
CA ALA A 53 -5.90 -1.13 14.14
C ALA A 53 -5.18 -1.07 15.51
N VAL A 54 -4.15 -0.22 15.63
CA VAL A 54 -3.47 0.05 16.90
C VAL A 54 -4.35 0.87 17.85
N ALA A 55 -5.00 1.92 17.35
CA ALA A 55 -5.88 2.78 18.15
C ALA A 55 -7.03 1.96 18.78
N LEU A 56 -7.71 1.14 17.98
CA LEU A 56 -8.79 0.26 18.45
C LEU A 56 -8.31 -0.74 19.52
N LYS A 57 -7.07 -1.25 19.38
CA LYS A 57 -6.49 -2.15 20.38
C LYS A 57 -6.24 -1.44 21.71
N MET A 58 -5.79 -0.20 21.68
CA MET A 58 -5.54 0.59 22.90
C MET A 58 -6.83 1.03 23.58
N GLU A 59 -7.87 1.32 22.81
CA GLU A 59 -9.19 1.70 23.33
C GLU A 59 -9.89 0.52 24.01
N GLY A 60 -9.78 -0.69 23.46
CA GLY A 60 -10.32 -1.91 24.10
C GLY A 60 -9.58 -2.39 25.35
N GLN A 61 -8.49 -1.74 25.77
CA GLN A 61 -7.74 -2.05 27.00
C GLN A 61 -8.04 -1.09 28.17
N ARG A 62 -8.90 -0.08 27.97
CA ARG A 62 -9.41 0.80 29.03
C ARG A 62 -10.77 0.33 29.52
#